data_AF-A0A967IGY1-F1
#
_entry.id   AF-A0A967IGY1-F1
#
_cell.length_a   1.000
_cell.length_b   1.000
_cell.length_c   1.000
_cell.angle_alpha   90.00
_cell.angle_beta   90.00
_cell.angle_gamma   90.00
#
_symmetry.space_group_name_H-M   'P 1'
#
loop_
_entity.id
_entity.type
_entity.pdbx_description
1 polymer ?
#
loop_
_entity_poly.entity_id
_entity_poly.type
_entity_poly.pdbx_seq_one_letter_code
_entity_poly.pdbx_strand_id
1 'polypeptide(L)'
;RAQSAYRQGDYAQARLLLGEGSGAGMTERFRARARYLLAWSYLEEDRFEEAKEQLQRLSGETPRQLSAKLPAFAGLPRKSPKLAGGLSAVLPGAGQLYVGRPRDASLAFLLNAAFILGIVESFDDGNEVVGAILLFFEGGWYTGNIFNAANGAHKYNRDVRQEFLDDLRPRFGVGLDLDEDQARLQLQL
;
A
#
# COMPACT_ATOMS: atom_id res chain seq x y z
N ARG A 1 -11.79 7.33 22.46
CA ARG A 1 -12.44 6.44 21.46
C ARG A 1 -11.89 6.66 20.05
N ALA A 2 -11.94 7.88 19.49
CA ALA A 2 -11.36 8.17 18.16
C ALA A 2 -9.88 7.76 18.00
N GLN A 3 -9.03 8.08 18.97
CA GLN A 3 -7.61 7.65 18.96
C GLN A 3 -7.45 6.13 19.05
N SER A 4 -8.39 5.43 19.70
CA SER A 4 -8.37 3.97 19.74
C SER A 4 -8.71 3.37 18.37
N ALA A 5 -9.74 3.90 17.71
CA ALA A 5 -10.12 3.50 16.35
C ALA A 5 -8.96 3.75 15.37
N TYR A 6 -8.32 4.92 15.47
CA TYR A 6 -7.11 5.24 14.70
C TYR A 6 -5.98 4.22 14.92
N ARG A 7 -5.69 3.87 16.18
CA ARG A 7 -4.65 2.86 16.51
C ARG A 7 -4.99 1.46 16.00
N GLN A 8 -6.27 1.16 15.82
CA GLN A 8 -6.75 -0.11 15.26
C GLN A 8 -6.78 -0.10 13.73
N GLY A 9 -6.40 1.01 13.09
CA GLY A 9 -6.45 1.18 11.64
C GLY A 9 -7.85 1.47 11.09
N ASP A 10 -8.87 1.62 11.95
CA ASP A 10 -10.22 2.03 11.54
C ASP A 10 -10.28 3.56 11.42
N TYR A 11 -9.66 4.05 10.35
CA TYR A 11 -9.58 5.47 10.07
C TYR A 11 -10.96 6.07 9.79
N ALA A 12 -11.85 5.34 9.12
CA ALA A 12 -13.22 5.80 8.86
C ALA A 12 -14.00 6.04 10.16
N GLN A 13 -13.95 5.09 11.09
CA GLN A 13 -14.57 5.25 12.41
C GLN A 13 -13.88 6.35 13.22
N ALA A 14 -12.56 6.47 13.14
CA ALA A 14 -11.84 7.58 13.77
C ALA A 14 -12.36 8.94 13.28
N ARG A 15 -12.56 9.10 11.96
CA ARG A 15 -13.10 10.34 11.36
C ARG A 15 -14.53 10.63 11.82
N LEU A 16 -15.40 9.62 11.85
CA LEU A 16 -16.78 9.77 12.34
C LEU A 16 -16.80 10.28 13.80
N LEU A 17 -16.04 9.64 14.67
CA LEU A 17 -15.94 10.01 16.09
C LEU A 17 -15.34 11.41 16.30
N LEU A 18 -14.45 11.86 15.40
CA LEU A 18 -13.88 13.20 15.44
C LEU A 18 -14.87 14.27 14.93
N GLY A 19 -15.69 13.92 13.94
CA GLY A 19 -16.76 14.78 13.42
C GLY A 19 -17.83 15.05 14.47
N GLU A 20 -18.33 14.00 15.12
CA GLU A 20 -19.38 14.09 16.15
C GLU A 20 -18.92 14.81 17.43
N GLY A 21 -17.66 14.67 17.81
CA GLY A 21 -17.14 15.22 19.05
C GLY A 21 -16.83 16.73 19.03
N SER A 22 -16.77 17.38 17.87
CA SER A 22 -16.18 18.72 17.70
C SER A 22 -17.08 19.92 18.05
N GLY A 23 -18.05 19.72 18.96
CA GLY A 23 -19.03 20.73 19.38
C GLY A 23 -18.44 21.98 20.07
N ALA A 24 -19.28 23.01 20.22
CA ALA A 24 -18.92 24.39 20.63
C ALA A 24 -18.24 24.55 22.01
N GLY A 25 -18.10 23.49 22.82
CA GLY A 25 -17.50 23.53 24.16
C GLY A 25 -16.04 23.07 24.25
N MET A 26 -15.37 22.77 23.13
CA MET A 26 -14.01 22.20 23.14
C MET A 26 -12.89 23.24 23.11
N THR A 27 -11.81 22.96 23.83
CA THR A 27 -10.61 23.79 23.83
C THR A 27 -9.92 23.82 22.46
N GLU A 28 -9.25 24.92 22.14
CA GLU A 28 -8.52 25.07 20.87
C GLU A 28 -7.47 23.96 20.66
N ARG A 29 -6.75 23.59 21.73
CA ARG A 29 -5.78 22.49 21.72
C ARG A 29 -6.42 21.15 21.34
N PHE A 30 -7.62 20.86 21.86
CA PHE A 30 -8.33 19.63 21.51
C PHE A 30 -8.77 19.63 20.05
N ARG A 31 -9.36 20.74 19.58
CA ARG A 31 -9.77 20.89 18.17
C ARG A 31 -8.58 20.74 17.21
N ALA A 32 -7.43 21.30 17.57
CA ALA A 32 -6.20 21.16 16.80
C ALA A 32 -5.72 19.70 16.74
N ARG A 33 -5.68 18.98 17.88
CA ARG A 33 -5.33 17.55 17.92
C ARG A 33 -6.30 16.69 17.10
N ALA A 34 -7.60 16.96 17.21
CA ALA A 34 -8.64 16.25 16.46
C ALA A 34 -8.46 16.42 14.94
N ARG A 35 -8.24 17.65 14.47
CA ARG A 35 -7.93 17.94 13.06
C ARG A 35 -6.64 17.29 12.59
N TYR A 36 -5.61 17.25 13.44
CA TYR A 36 -4.35 16.61 13.09
C TYR A 36 -4.49 15.09 12.94
N LEU A 37 -5.26 14.44 13.84
CA LEU A 37 -5.60 13.03 13.73
C LEU A 37 -6.45 12.75 12.49
N LEU A 38 -7.39 13.63 12.18
CA LEU A 38 -8.22 13.56 10.97
C LEU A 38 -7.37 13.68 9.70
N ALA A 39 -6.38 14.58 9.68
CA ALA A 39 -5.43 14.70 8.58
C ALA A 39 -4.66 13.38 8.37
N TRP A 40 -4.15 12.80 9.46
CA TRP A 40 -3.46 11.51 9.41
C TRP A 40 -4.37 10.36 8.95
N SER A 41 -5.63 10.32 9.39
CA SER A 41 -6.62 9.35 8.88
C SER A 41 -6.80 9.48 7.37
N TYR A 42 -6.85 10.70 6.85
CA TYR A 42 -6.94 10.92 5.41
C TYR A 42 -5.67 10.49 4.66
N LEU A 43 -4.47 10.73 5.22
CA LEU A 43 -3.21 10.24 4.62
C LEU A 43 -3.18 8.72 4.52
N GLU A 44 -3.63 8.04 5.57
CA GLU A 44 -3.69 6.58 5.60
C GLU A 44 -4.74 6.00 4.64
N GLU A 45 -5.72 6.80 4.22
CA GLU A 45 -6.74 6.45 3.21
C GLU A 45 -6.38 6.91 1.77
N ASP A 46 -5.18 7.44 1.52
CA ASP A 46 -4.77 8.04 0.24
C ASP A 46 -5.56 9.30 -0.19
N ARG A 47 -6.17 9.99 0.78
CA ARG A 47 -7.03 11.16 0.58
C ARG A 47 -6.28 12.46 0.88
N PHE A 48 -5.28 12.75 0.05
CA PHE A 48 -4.29 13.78 0.33
C PHE A 48 -4.82 15.21 0.29
N GLU A 49 -5.78 15.50 -0.58
CA GLU A 49 -6.37 16.84 -0.66
C GLU A 49 -7.16 17.13 0.62
N GLU A 50 -7.92 16.16 1.13
CA GLU A 50 -8.61 16.28 2.41
C GLU A 50 -7.63 16.38 3.58
N ALA A 51 -6.56 15.59 3.57
CA ALA A 51 -5.50 15.70 4.57
C ALA A 51 -4.87 17.10 4.58
N LYS A 52 -4.54 17.62 3.39
CA LYS A 52 -3.96 18.95 3.20
C LYS A 52 -4.90 20.05 3.68
N GLU A 53 -6.19 19.96 3.36
CA GLU A 53 -7.21 20.90 3.84
C GLU A 53 -7.25 20.94 5.38
N GLN A 54 -7.19 19.78 6.04
CA GLN A 54 -7.16 19.74 7.50
C GLN A 54 -5.86 20.34 8.07
N LEU A 55 -4.70 20.08 7.46
CA LEU A 55 -3.42 20.62 7.91
C LEU A 55 -3.32 22.14 7.72
N GLN A 56 -3.87 22.70 6.64
CA GLN A 56 -3.87 24.13 6.37
C GLN A 56 -4.71 24.94 7.38
N ARG A 57 -5.68 24.31 8.03
CA ARG A 57 -6.49 24.90 9.10
C ARG A 57 -5.79 24.89 10.47
N LEU A 58 -4.60 24.29 10.55
CA LEU A 58 -3.80 24.23 11.77
C LEU A 58 -2.69 25.28 11.71
N SER A 59 -2.49 25.95 12.84
CA SER A 59 -1.31 26.79 13.05
C SER A 59 -0.14 25.95 13.57
N GLY A 60 1.09 26.37 13.26
CA GLY A 60 2.31 25.71 13.72
C GLY A 60 3.20 25.24 12.58
N GLU A 61 4.43 24.91 12.93
CA GLU A 61 5.45 24.52 11.97
C GLU A 61 5.25 23.07 11.49
N THR A 62 4.91 22.15 12.39
CA THR A 62 4.73 20.72 12.08
C THR A 62 3.64 20.47 11.02
N PRO A 63 2.41 21.00 11.12
CA PRO A 63 1.39 20.81 10.07
C PRO A 63 1.79 21.43 8.73
N ARG A 64 2.53 22.55 8.76
CA ARG A 64 3.04 23.23 7.55
C ARG A 64 4.11 22.38 6.85
N GLN A 65 5.07 21.86 7.60
CA GLN A 65 6.11 20.97 7.08
C GLN A 65 5.53 19.67 6.52
N LEU A 66 4.56 19.06 7.23
CA LEU A 66 3.85 17.87 6.73
C LEU A 66 3.09 18.19 5.43
N SER A 67 2.33 19.28 5.40
CA SER A 67 1.59 19.72 4.21
C SER A 67 2.49 19.95 2.99
N ALA A 68 3.69 20.51 3.20
CA ALA A 68 4.67 20.74 2.15
C ALA A 68 5.26 19.43 1.56
N LYS A 69 5.20 18.31 2.29
CA LYS A 69 5.66 17.00 1.82
C LYS A 69 4.60 16.23 1.04
N LEU A 70 3.31 16.53 1.22
CA LEU A 70 2.21 15.80 0.56
C LEU A 70 2.26 15.79 -0.98
N PRO A 71 2.69 16.86 -1.68
CA PRO A 71 2.82 16.82 -3.14
C PRO A 71 3.78 15.74 -3.64
N ALA A 72 4.80 15.39 -2.85
CA ALA A 72 5.74 14.32 -3.21
C ALA A 72 5.08 12.93 -3.21
N PHE A 73 4.02 12.74 -2.41
CA PHE A 73 3.26 11.48 -2.41
C PHE A 73 2.57 11.25 -3.76
N ALA A 74 1.94 12.28 -4.33
CA ALA A 74 1.25 12.18 -5.61
C ALA A 74 2.21 11.81 -6.76
N GLY A 75 3.49 12.16 -6.62
CA GLY A 75 4.56 11.81 -7.56
C GLY A 75 5.25 10.48 -7.29
N LEU A 76 4.79 9.67 -6.32
CA LEU A 76 5.41 8.38 -6.03
C LEU A 76 5.38 7.47 -7.26
N PRO A 77 6.46 6.72 -7.52
CA PRO A 77 6.52 5.83 -8.66
C PRO A 77 5.45 4.76 -8.54
N ARG A 78 4.72 4.51 -9.64
CA ARG A 78 3.70 3.45 -9.73
C ARG A 78 3.96 2.54 -10.92
N LYS A 79 3.69 1.26 -10.71
CA LYS A 79 3.71 0.21 -11.73
C LYS A 79 2.28 -0.17 -12.09
N SER A 80 2.01 -0.39 -13.38
CA SER A 80 0.70 -0.78 -13.87
C SER A 80 0.50 -2.31 -13.74
N PRO A 81 -0.50 -2.79 -12.99
CA PRO A 81 -0.81 -4.22 -12.88
C PRO A 81 -1.23 -4.84 -14.21
N LYS A 82 -2.00 -4.09 -15.02
CA LYS A 82 -2.43 -4.53 -16.35
C LYS A 82 -1.23 -4.71 -17.28
N LEU A 83 -0.29 -3.77 -17.25
CA LEU A 83 0.93 -3.87 -18.05
C LEU A 83 1.80 -5.04 -17.57
N ALA A 84 1.99 -5.20 -16.26
CA ALA A 84 2.76 -6.32 -15.72
C ALA A 84 2.15 -7.67 -16.14
N GLY A 85 0.84 -7.85 -15.97
CA GLY A 85 0.13 -9.04 -16.42
C GLY A 85 0.24 -9.25 -17.93
N GLY A 86 -0.01 -8.20 -18.73
CA GLY A 86 0.05 -8.28 -20.20
C GLY A 86 1.44 -8.64 -20.72
N LEU A 87 2.51 -8.10 -20.12
CA LEU A 87 3.88 -8.48 -20.45
C LEU A 87 4.13 -9.96 -20.15
N SER A 88 3.72 -10.45 -18.97
CA SER A 88 3.85 -11.88 -18.63
C SER A 88 2.94 -12.80 -19.45
N ALA A 89 1.86 -12.27 -20.01
CA ALA A 89 0.98 -13.03 -20.91
C ALA A 89 1.63 -13.24 -22.29
N VAL A 90 2.45 -12.29 -22.75
CA VAL A 90 3.22 -12.41 -24.00
C VAL A 90 4.47 -13.27 -23.79
N LEU A 91 5.19 -13.05 -22.69
CA LEU A 91 6.43 -13.75 -22.39
C LEU A 91 6.53 -14.05 -20.88
N PRO A 92 6.54 -15.33 -20.47
CA PRO A 92 6.68 -15.69 -19.07
C PRO A 92 7.88 -15.02 -18.40
N GLY A 93 7.61 -14.27 -17.32
CA GLY A 93 8.63 -13.57 -16.53
C GLY A 93 8.83 -12.09 -16.91
N ALA A 94 8.35 -11.63 -18.06
CA ALA A 94 8.54 -10.23 -18.48
C ALA A 94 7.85 -9.22 -17.54
N GLY A 95 6.65 -9.53 -17.06
CA GLY A 95 5.96 -8.73 -16.06
C GLY A 95 6.68 -8.68 -14.71
N GLN A 96 7.32 -9.78 -14.31
CA GLN A 96 8.15 -9.85 -13.11
C GLN A 96 9.40 -8.97 -13.24
N LEU A 97 10.06 -8.95 -14.40
CA LEU A 97 11.15 -8.02 -14.68
C LEU A 97 10.69 -6.56 -14.57
N TYR A 98 9.54 -6.24 -15.16
CA TYR A 98 8.97 -4.90 -15.12
C TYR A 98 8.74 -4.37 -13.69
N VAL A 99 8.36 -5.25 -12.76
CA VAL A 99 8.17 -4.92 -11.33
C VAL A 99 9.41 -5.16 -10.48
N GLY A 100 10.59 -5.38 -11.09
CA GLY A 100 11.86 -5.47 -10.39
C GLY A 100 12.11 -6.80 -9.67
N ARG A 101 11.53 -7.90 -10.15
CA ARG A 101 11.65 -9.25 -9.56
C ARG A 101 12.38 -10.22 -10.50
N PRO A 102 13.70 -10.03 -10.75
CA PRO A 102 14.44 -10.81 -11.75
C PRO A 102 14.51 -12.30 -11.42
N ARG A 103 14.65 -12.67 -10.14
CA ARG A 103 14.66 -14.08 -9.72
C ARG A 103 13.35 -14.79 -10.10
N ASP A 104 12.23 -14.12 -9.88
CA ASP A 104 10.91 -14.69 -10.18
C ASP A 104 10.66 -14.74 -11.68
N ALA A 105 11.19 -13.77 -12.43
CA ALA A 105 11.19 -13.80 -13.88
C ALA A 105 11.97 -14.98 -14.45
N SER A 106 13.17 -15.26 -13.94
CA SER A 106 13.99 -16.40 -14.34
C SER A 106 13.27 -17.72 -14.10
N LEU A 107 12.68 -17.89 -12.91
CA LEU A 107 11.92 -19.10 -12.57
C LEU A 107 10.70 -19.28 -13.47
N ALA A 108 9.94 -18.21 -13.71
CA ALA A 108 8.81 -18.24 -14.61
C ALA A 108 9.24 -18.68 -16.02
N PHE A 109 10.26 -18.02 -16.59
CA PHE A 109 10.74 -18.33 -17.94
C PHE A 109 11.21 -19.78 -18.07
N LEU A 110 12.07 -20.24 -17.16
CA LEU A 110 12.65 -21.59 -17.22
C LEU A 110 11.60 -22.69 -17.02
N LEU A 111 10.65 -22.50 -16.11
CA LEU A 111 9.62 -23.51 -15.86
C LEU A 111 8.66 -23.61 -17.04
N ASN A 112 8.17 -22.49 -17.59
CA ASN A 112 7.28 -22.52 -18.77
C ASN A 112 8.03 -23.14 -19.97
N ALA A 113 9.32 -22.81 -20.17
CA ALA A 113 10.13 -23.44 -21.21
C ALA A 113 10.25 -24.96 -21.02
N ALA A 114 10.50 -25.43 -19.78
CA ALA A 114 10.59 -26.86 -19.48
C ALA A 114 9.26 -27.59 -19.72
N PHE A 115 8.12 -27.00 -19.34
CA PHE A 115 6.80 -27.55 -19.63
C PHE A 115 6.54 -27.64 -21.13
N ILE A 116 6.80 -26.57 -21.88
CA ILE A 116 6.61 -26.55 -23.33
C ILE A 116 7.47 -27.63 -24.01
N LEU A 117 8.74 -27.76 -23.63
CA LEU A 117 9.61 -28.83 -24.14
C LEU A 117 9.06 -30.22 -23.81
N GLY A 118 8.63 -30.44 -22.57
CA GLY A 118 8.04 -31.73 -22.17
C GLY A 118 6.73 -32.05 -22.90
N ILE A 119 5.90 -31.04 -23.19
CA ILE A 119 4.67 -31.18 -23.97
C ILE A 119 5.00 -31.60 -25.40
N VAL A 120 5.92 -30.90 -26.07
CA VAL A 120 6.34 -31.20 -27.44
C VAL A 120 6.90 -32.61 -27.53
N GLU A 121 7.86 -32.96 -26.68
CA GLU A 121 8.47 -34.30 -26.66
C GLU A 121 7.41 -35.39 -26.41
N SER A 122 6.47 -35.16 -25.48
CA SER A 122 5.43 -36.14 -25.17
C SER A 122 4.53 -36.43 -26.37
N PHE A 123 4.20 -35.41 -27.18
CA PHE A 123 3.40 -35.62 -28.39
C PHE A 123 4.21 -36.24 -29.53
N ASP A 124 5.47 -35.83 -29.70
CA ASP A 124 6.35 -36.40 -30.73
C ASP A 124 6.63 -37.90 -30.48
N ASP A 125 6.74 -38.31 -29.22
CA ASP A 125 6.91 -39.71 -28.81
C ASP A 125 5.59 -40.52 -28.76
N GLY A 126 4.45 -39.91 -29.09
CA GLY A 126 3.13 -40.57 -29.06
C GLY A 126 2.55 -40.78 -27.65
N ASN A 127 3.14 -40.16 -26.63
CA ASN A 127 2.65 -40.17 -25.24
C ASN A 127 1.57 -39.10 -25.00
N GLU A 128 0.46 -39.19 -25.75
CA GLU A 128 -0.60 -38.17 -25.78
C GLU A 128 -1.19 -37.85 -24.39
N VAL A 129 -1.36 -38.87 -23.54
CA VAL A 129 -1.90 -38.69 -22.18
C VAL A 129 -0.97 -37.84 -21.33
N VAL A 130 0.35 -38.07 -21.42
CA VAL A 130 1.35 -37.29 -20.69
C VAL A 130 1.37 -35.86 -21.22
N GLY A 131 1.38 -35.69 -22.54
CA GLY A 131 1.32 -34.37 -23.18
C GLY A 131 0.10 -33.57 -22.76
N ALA A 132 -1.08 -34.20 -22.72
CA ALA A 132 -2.32 -33.56 -22.28
C ALA A 132 -2.29 -33.16 -20.80
N ILE A 133 -1.73 -34.00 -19.92
CA ILE A 133 -1.55 -33.68 -18.50
C ILE A 133 -0.61 -32.47 -18.35
N LEU A 134 0.55 -32.49 -19.03
CA LEU A 134 1.50 -31.38 -18.97
C LEU A 134 0.89 -30.08 -19.49
N LEU A 135 0.15 -30.13 -20.59
CA LEU A 135 -0.55 -28.98 -21.15
C LEU A 135 -1.58 -28.39 -20.19
N PHE A 136 -2.34 -29.24 -19.48
CA PHE A 136 -3.27 -28.79 -18.46
C PHE A 136 -2.55 -28.03 -17.32
N PHE A 137 -1.46 -28.61 -16.81
CA PHE A 137 -0.68 -27.96 -15.76
C PHE A 137 0.00 -26.67 -16.23
N GLU A 138 0.56 -26.66 -17.44
CA GLU A 138 1.15 -25.47 -18.03
C GLU A 138 0.13 -24.36 -18.20
N GLY A 139 -1.08 -24.65 -18.65
CA GLY A 139 -2.16 -23.64 -18.74
C GLY A 139 -2.47 -22.99 -17.39
N GLY A 140 -2.55 -23.80 -16.33
CA GLY A 140 -2.74 -23.31 -14.95
C GLY A 140 -1.54 -22.50 -14.46
N TRP A 141 -0.33 -22.99 -14.69
CA TRP A 141 0.92 -22.37 -14.28
C TRP A 141 1.16 -21.03 -14.98
N TYR A 142 0.99 -20.99 -16.30
CA TYR A 142 1.10 -19.80 -17.13
C TYR A 142 0.12 -18.72 -16.68
N THR A 143 -1.14 -19.10 -16.45
CA THR A 143 -2.16 -18.19 -15.92
C THR A 143 -1.77 -17.65 -14.54
N GLY A 144 -1.29 -18.51 -13.65
CA GLY A 144 -0.78 -18.12 -12.33
C GLY A 144 0.37 -17.12 -12.42
N ASN A 145 1.27 -17.30 -13.40
CA ASN A 145 2.39 -16.39 -13.65
C ASN A 145 1.94 -14.98 -14.07
N ILE A 146 0.89 -14.87 -14.90
CA ILE A 146 0.28 -13.59 -15.29
C ILE A 146 -0.27 -12.86 -14.06
N PHE A 147 -1.09 -13.54 -13.25
CA PHE A 147 -1.64 -12.95 -12.03
C PHE A 147 -0.55 -12.58 -11.02
N ASN A 148 0.52 -13.38 -10.92
CA ASN A 148 1.66 -13.08 -10.06
C ASN A 148 2.34 -11.76 -10.45
N ALA A 149 2.50 -11.50 -11.76
CA ALA A 149 3.07 -10.25 -12.24
C ALA A 149 2.18 -9.04 -11.90
N ALA A 150 0.87 -9.14 -12.17
CA ALA A 150 -0.10 -8.09 -11.84
C ALA A 150 -0.13 -7.80 -10.32
N ASN A 151 -0.16 -8.85 -9.50
CA ASN A 151 -0.09 -8.73 -8.04
C ASN A 151 1.25 -8.15 -7.57
N GLY A 152 2.34 -8.45 -8.26
CA GLY A 152 3.65 -7.84 -8.03
C GLY A 152 3.63 -6.32 -8.20
N ALA A 153 2.94 -5.81 -9.21
CA ALA A 153 2.79 -4.36 -9.40
C ALA A 153 1.93 -3.72 -8.30
N HIS A 154 0.84 -4.39 -7.89
CA HIS A 154 0.06 -3.94 -6.74
C HIS A 154 0.89 -3.90 -5.45
N LYS A 155 1.71 -4.92 -5.21
CA LYS A 155 2.61 -4.98 -4.06
C LYS A 155 3.63 -3.85 -4.10
N TYR A 156 4.33 -3.67 -5.22
CA TYR A 156 5.28 -2.57 -5.41
C TYR A 156 4.66 -1.20 -5.07
N ASN A 157 3.45 -0.93 -5.59
CA ASN A 157 2.77 0.34 -5.34
C ASN A 157 2.41 0.54 -3.86
N ARG A 158 2.01 -0.54 -3.17
CA ARG A 158 1.72 -0.48 -1.73
C ARG A 158 3.00 -0.29 -0.90
N ASP A 159 4.08 -0.97 -1.26
CA ASP A 159 5.34 -0.94 -0.53
C ASP A 159 5.97 0.48 -0.62
N VAL A 160 6.03 1.06 -1.83
CA VAL A 160 6.51 2.45 -2.04
C VAL A 160 5.68 3.47 -1.25
N ARG A 161 4.36 3.30 -1.25
CA ARG A 161 3.44 4.12 -0.45
C ARG A 161 3.73 4.00 1.04
N GLN A 162 3.86 2.77 1.52
CA GLN A 162 4.04 2.50 2.94
C GLN A 162 5.37 3.05 3.44
N GLU A 163 6.44 2.86 2.66
CA GLU A 163 7.76 3.43 2.93
C GLU A 163 7.70 4.96 3.07
N PHE A 164 6.95 5.64 2.21
CA PHE A 164 6.76 7.08 2.33
C PHE A 164 6.05 7.47 3.63
N LEU A 165 4.97 6.78 3.99
CA LEU A 165 4.25 7.05 5.26
C LEU A 165 5.13 6.74 6.48
N ASP A 166 5.95 5.71 6.40
CA ASP A 166 6.86 5.30 7.48
C ASP A 166 8.05 6.28 7.65
N ASP A 167 8.48 7.01 6.60
CA ASP A 167 9.42 8.15 6.77
C ASP A 167 8.75 9.36 7.45
N LEU A 168 7.47 9.59 7.20
CA LEU A 168 6.74 10.71 7.80
C LEU A 168 6.35 10.45 9.25
N ARG A 169 5.98 9.22 9.60
CA ARG A 169 5.38 8.89 10.90
C ARG A 169 6.28 9.20 12.11
N PRO A 170 7.60 8.93 12.11
CA PRO A 170 8.46 9.28 13.24
C PRO A 170 8.59 10.80 13.45
N ARG A 171 8.49 11.60 12.39
CA ARG A 171 8.70 13.06 12.42
C ARG A 171 7.42 13.86 12.66
N PHE A 172 6.32 13.37 12.10
CA PHE A 172 5.05 14.08 12.04
C PHE A 172 3.88 13.26 12.59
N GLY A 173 4.08 12.00 12.94
CA GLY A 173 3.03 11.13 13.46
C GLY A 173 2.41 11.70 14.73
N VAL A 174 1.22 11.21 15.05
CA VAL A 174 0.59 11.51 16.34
C VAL A 174 1.35 10.73 17.42
N GLY A 175 2.45 11.31 17.90
CA GLY A 175 3.21 10.78 19.02
C GLY A 175 2.36 10.66 20.29
N LEU A 176 2.68 9.65 21.11
CA LEU A 176 2.14 9.43 22.45
C LEU A 176 2.44 10.59 23.43
N ASP A 177 3.26 11.57 23.03
CA ASP A 177 3.71 12.71 23.86
C ASP A 177 2.58 13.64 24.30
N LEU A 178 1.42 13.60 23.62
CA LEU A 178 0.25 14.34 24.08
C LEU A 178 -0.47 13.64 25.25
N ASP A 179 -0.08 12.42 25.62
CA ASP A 179 -0.53 11.71 26.82
C ASP A 179 0.50 11.82 27.96
N GLU A 180 1.81 11.97 27.69
CA GLU A 180 2.82 12.20 28.75
C GLU A 180 2.63 13.54 29.46
N ASP A 181 2.25 14.60 28.74
CA ASP A 181 1.87 15.88 29.34
C ASP A 181 0.69 15.72 30.31
N GLN A 182 -0.26 14.83 29.99
CA GLN A 182 -1.42 14.56 30.86
C GLN A 182 -1.02 13.75 32.10
N ALA A 183 -0.09 12.80 31.96
CA ALA A 183 0.44 12.04 33.10
C ALA A 183 1.27 12.92 34.05
N ARG A 184 2.04 13.89 33.53
CA ARG A 184 2.83 14.83 34.34
C ARG A 184 1.96 15.90 35.02
N LEU A 185 0.90 16.38 34.36
CA LEU A 185 -0.05 17.34 34.94
C LEU A 185 -0.96 16.70 36.02
N GLN A 186 -1.23 15.40 35.94
CA GLN A 186 -1.98 14.67 36.97
C GLN A 186 -1.13 14.25 38.18
N LEU A 187 0.19 14.21 38.06
CA LEU A 187 1.13 13.92 39.15
C LEU A 187 1.59 15.18 39.91
N GLN A 188 1.16 16.37 39.48
CA GLN A 188 1.45 17.66 40.13
C GLN A 188 0.23 18.32 40.80
N LEU A 189 -0.87 17.57 40.98
CA LEU A 189 -2.06 17.94 41.76
C LEU A 189 -2.29 16.90 42.87
#